data_AF-A0A7K6SNU1-F1
#
_entry.id   AF-A0A7K6SNU1-F1
#
_cell.length_a   1.000
_cell.length_b   1.000
_cell.length_c   1.000
_cell.angle_alpha   90.00
_cell.angle_beta   90.00
_cell.angle_gamma   90.00
#
_symmetry.space_group_name_H-M   'P 1'
#
loop_
_entity.id
_entity.type
_entity.pdbx_description
1 polymer ?
#
loop_
_entity_poly.entity_id
_entity_poly.type
_entity_poly.pdbx_seq_one_letter_code
_entity_poly.pdbx_strand_id
1 'polypeptide(L)'
;VLQLGAHLPPRLTQQPWHLLYCTARDGFSLRSLYRCGGQTGSPALLLIRDTEAQAFGAFSATTFRCSNGFYGTGETFLFSFSPELKVFRWTGRNDFFMKGDVDLLMLGGGSGRFGLWLDGDLHHGGSHHCETFDNETLSPREEFCVQDLEVWGLA
;
A
#
# COMPACT_ATOMS: atom_id res chain seq x y z
N VAL A 1 5.24 3.18 -12.81
CA VAL A 1 6.21 3.95 -12.00
C VAL A 1 6.37 5.41 -12.47
N LEU A 2 6.57 5.68 -13.77
CA LEU A 2 6.82 7.06 -14.28
C LEU A 2 5.79 8.11 -13.83
N GLN A 3 4.48 7.79 -13.87
CA GLN A 3 3.44 8.72 -13.41
C GLN A 3 3.45 8.95 -11.88
N LEU A 4 3.77 7.92 -11.09
CA LEU A 4 3.90 8.04 -9.63
C LEU A 4 5.19 8.75 -9.20
N GLY A 5 6.22 8.77 -10.06
CA GLY A 5 7.52 9.37 -9.77
C GLY A 5 7.45 10.83 -9.32
N ALA A 6 6.53 11.62 -9.88
CA ALA A 6 6.31 13.01 -9.49
C ALA A 6 5.71 13.18 -8.07
N HIS A 7 5.11 12.12 -7.52
CA HIS A 7 4.45 12.14 -6.21
C HIS A 7 5.32 11.57 -5.08
N LEU A 8 6.39 10.85 -5.43
CA LEU A 8 7.39 10.36 -4.49
C LEU A 8 8.19 11.52 -3.90
N PRO A 9 8.67 11.42 -2.64
CA PRO A 9 9.60 12.38 -2.07
C PRO A 9 10.79 12.66 -3.03
N PRO A 10 11.22 13.92 -3.24
CA PRO A 10 12.24 14.27 -4.22
C PRO A 10 13.52 13.43 -4.10
N ARG A 11 13.93 13.10 -2.86
CA ARG A 11 15.09 12.27 -2.54
C ARG A 11 15.03 10.83 -3.09
N LEU A 12 13.84 10.35 -3.43
CA LEU A 12 13.61 8.99 -3.95
C LEU A 12 13.43 8.94 -5.46
N THR A 13 13.20 10.08 -6.12
CA THR A 13 12.91 10.13 -7.56
C THR A 13 14.10 9.75 -8.44
N GLN A 14 15.32 9.91 -7.92
CA GLN A 14 16.57 9.60 -8.62
C GLN A 14 17.17 8.25 -8.23
N GLN A 15 16.52 7.52 -7.31
CA GLN A 15 17.03 6.23 -6.85
C GLN A 15 16.44 5.08 -7.66
N PRO A 16 17.21 4.00 -7.91
CA PRO A 16 16.70 2.84 -8.60
C PRO A 16 15.71 2.08 -7.69
N TRP A 17 14.51 1.87 -8.19
CA TRP A 17 13.50 1.05 -7.53
C TRP A 17 13.62 -0.40 -7.99
N HIS A 18 13.70 -1.32 -7.04
CA HIS A 18 13.85 -2.75 -7.27
C HIS A 18 12.59 -3.49 -6.86
N LEU A 19 12.22 -4.52 -7.62
CA LEU A 19 11.11 -5.41 -7.29
C LEU A 19 11.52 -6.35 -6.14
N LEU A 20 11.04 -6.03 -4.94
CA LEU A 20 11.36 -6.75 -3.72
C LEU A 20 10.47 -7.99 -3.56
N TYR A 21 9.19 -7.88 -3.91
CA TYR A 21 8.20 -8.96 -3.84
C TYR A 21 7.25 -8.91 -5.03
N CYS A 22 6.85 -10.06 -5.58
CA CYS A 22 5.64 -10.15 -6.39
C CYS A 22 4.93 -11.49 -6.25
N THR A 23 3.61 -11.49 -6.33
CA THR A 23 2.80 -12.72 -6.17
C THR A 23 3.12 -13.78 -7.21
N ALA A 24 3.43 -13.38 -8.44
CA ALA A 24 3.82 -14.28 -9.52
C ALA A 24 5.13 -15.07 -9.25
N ARG A 25 6.05 -14.50 -8.46
CA ARG A 25 7.35 -15.13 -8.13
C ARG A 25 7.34 -15.77 -6.75
N ASP A 26 6.78 -15.07 -5.77
CA ASP A 26 6.94 -15.37 -4.33
C ASP A 26 5.69 -16.00 -3.71
N GLY A 27 4.60 -16.12 -4.49
CA GLY A 27 3.33 -16.68 -4.07
C GLY A 27 2.40 -15.67 -3.40
N PHE A 28 1.30 -16.18 -2.85
CA PHE A 28 0.23 -15.39 -2.25
C PHE A 28 0.27 -15.58 -0.73
N SER A 29 1.16 -14.84 -0.06
CA SER A 29 1.31 -14.90 1.39
C SER A 29 1.87 -13.60 1.97
N LEU A 30 1.09 -12.98 2.86
CA LEU A 30 1.48 -11.76 3.57
C LEU A 30 2.75 -11.97 4.41
N ARG A 31 2.93 -13.17 4.96
CA ARG A 31 4.15 -13.55 5.68
C ARG A 31 5.38 -13.56 4.78
N SER A 32 5.26 -14.04 3.54
CA SER A 32 6.33 -13.95 2.55
C SER A 32 6.61 -12.49 2.16
N LEU A 33 5.56 -11.67 2.00
CA LEU A 33 5.70 -10.23 1.75
C LEU A 33 6.50 -9.52 2.86
N TYR A 34 6.20 -9.76 4.13
CA TYR A 34 6.97 -9.17 5.24
C TYR A 34 8.44 -9.61 5.27
N ARG A 35 8.75 -10.83 4.82
CA ARG A 35 10.12 -11.32 4.75
C ARG A 35 10.89 -10.70 3.57
N CYS A 36 10.20 -10.45 2.46
CA CYS A 36 10.80 -9.94 1.23
C CYS A 36 10.75 -8.41 1.11
N GLY A 37 9.95 -7.71 1.93
CA GLY A 37 9.65 -6.27 1.82
C GLY A 37 10.83 -5.30 1.99
N GLY A 38 12.06 -5.79 2.12
CA GLY A 38 13.27 -4.99 2.23
C GLY A 38 13.72 -4.71 3.66
N GLN A 39 14.74 -3.88 3.79
CA GLN A 39 15.32 -3.52 5.09
C GLN A 39 14.34 -2.68 5.92
N THR A 40 14.31 -2.91 7.23
CA THR A 40 13.50 -2.12 8.16
C THR A 40 13.79 -0.62 8.01
N GLY A 41 12.75 0.16 7.73
CA GLY A 41 12.87 1.61 7.54
C GLY A 41 13.17 2.07 6.10
N SER A 42 13.37 1.14 5.15
CA SER A 42 13.43 1.47 3.72
C SER A 42 12.02 1.80 3.19
N PRO A 43 11.86 2.77 2.26
CA PRO A 43 10.57 3.05 1.64
C PRO A 43 10.09 1.88 0.78
N ALA A 44 8.77 1.73 0.70
CA ALA A 44 8.12 0.69 -0.08
C ALA A 44 6.95 1.26 -0.88
N LEU A 45 6.77 0.77 -2.10
CA LEU A 45 5.64 1.03 -2.98
C LEU A 45 4.90 -0.28 -3.20
N LEU A 46 3.70 -0.37 -2.63
CA LEU A 46 2.76 -1.45 -2.86
C LEU A 46 1.93 -1.10 -4.09
N LEU A 47 1.96 -1.98 -5.09
CA LEU A 47 1.14 -1.89 -6.29
C LEU A 47 0.26 -3.14 -6.38
N ILE A 48 -1.04 -2.93 -6.50
CA ILE A 48 -2.05 -3.98 -6.61
C ILE A 48 -2.71 -3.83 -7.98
N ARG A 49 -2.89 -4.96 -8.66
CA ARG A 49 -3.82 -5.10 -9.78
C ARG A 49 -4.91 -6.06 -9.36
N ASP A 50 -6.17 -5.62 -9.44
CA ASP A 50 -7.32 -6.48 -9.15
C ASP A 50 -7.75 -7.30 -10.38
N THR A 51 -8.69 -8.22 -10.18
CA THR A 51 -9.28 -9.04 -11.25
C THR A 51 -10.17 -8.26 -12.24
N GLU A 52 -10.51 -7.01 -11.94
CA GLU A 52 -11.20 -6.07 -12.84
C GLU A 52 -10.21 -5.17 -13.61
N ALA A 53 -8.93 -5.54 -13.61
CA ALA A 53 -7.81 -4.86 -14.27
C ALA A 53 -7.57 -3.41 -13.79
N GLN A 54 -8.03 -3.06 -12.59
CA GLN A 54 -7.74 -1.77 -11.97
C GLN A 54 -6.42 -1.82 -11.19
N ALA A 55 -5.72 -0.69 -11.19
CA ALA A 55 -4.45 -0.54 -10.48
C ALA A 55 -4.57 0.52 -9.39
N PHE A 56 -4.08 0.21 -8.21
CA PHE A 56 -4.06 1.10 -7.04
C PHE A 56 -3.04 0.59 -6.03
N GLY A 57 -2.88 1.29 -4.91
CA GLY A 57 -2.00 0.84 -3.85
C GLY A 57 -1.57 1.96 -2.93
N ALA A 58 -0.35 1.83 -2.42
CA ALA A 58 0.18 2.75 -1.42
C ALA A 58 1.69 2.92 -1.54
N PHE A 59 2.15 4.13 -1.23
CA PHE A 59 3.54 4.39 -0.92
C PHE A 59 3.70 4.58 0.59
N SER A 60 4.80 4.07 1.15
CA SER A 60 5.23 4.38 2.50
C SER A 60 6.72 4.69 2.56
N ALA A 61 7.10 5.60 3.46
CA ALA A 61 8.49 5.87 3.80
C ALA A 61 9.13 4.75 4.63
N THR A 62 8.38 3.74 5.06
CA THR A 62 8.88 2.57 5.78
C THR A 62 8.25 1.29 5.25
N THR A 63 9.02 0.20 5.22
CA THR A 63 8.53 -1.11 4.77
C THR A 63 7.37 -1.65 5.60
N PHE A 64 6.54 -2.47 4.95
CA PHE A 64 5.42 -3.18 5.57
C PHE A 64 5.93 -4.28 6.49
N ARG A 65 5.41 -4.31 7.71
CA ARG A 65 5.77 -5.26 8.76
C ARG A 65 4.63 -5.53 9.73
N CYS A 66 4.74 -6.62 10.48
CA CYS A 66 3.92 -6.85 11.66
C CYS A 66 4.19 -5.79 12.74
N SER A 67 3.14 -5.31 13.40
CA SER A 67 3.24 -4.31 14.47
C SER A 67 2.10 -4.41 15.47
N ASN A 68 2.39 -4.13 16.75
CA ASN A 68 1.34 -4.10 17.79
C ASN A 68 0.38 -2.90 17.65
N GLY A 69 0.86 -1.80 17.05
CA GLY A 69 0.10 -0.58 16.83
C GLY A 69 0.36 0.02 15.46
N PHE A 70 -0.28 1.16 15.17
CA PHE A 70 -0.05 1.89 13.93
C PHE A 70 1.39 2.44 13.88
N TYR A 71 1.97 2.43 12.68
CA TYR A 71 3.29 2.97 12.38
C TYR A 71 3.29 3.61 11.00
N GLY A 72 4.36 4.35 10.69
CA GLY A 72 4.54 5.07 9.44
C GLY A 72 4.78 6.54 9.70
N THR A 73 4.76 7.33 8.63
CA THR A 73 4.92 8.79 8.67
C THR A 73 3.91 9.45 7.74
N GLY A 74 3.75 10.77 7.87
CA GLY A 74 2.92 11.60 6.99
C GLY A 74 3.35 11.63 5.52
N GLU A 75 4.47 11.00 5.15
CA GLU A 75 4.86 10.80 3.75
C GLU A 75 4.10 9.64 3.09
N THR A 76 3.44 8.79 3.90
CA THR A 76 2.59 7.70 3.41
C THR A 76 1.41 8.28 2.62
N PHE A 77 1.08 7.67 1.49
CA PHE A 77 -0.09 8.04 0.71
C PHE A 77 -0.70 6.83 0.02
N LEU A 78 -2.00 6.89 -0.24
CA LEU A 78 -2.71 5.95 -1.11
C LEU A 78 -2.80 6.52 -2.52
N PHE A 79 -2.98 5.66 -3.52
CA PHE A 79 -3.24 6.10 -4.88
C PHE A 79 -4.17 5.12 -5.59
N SER A 80 -4.89 5.62 -6.59
CA SER A 80 -5.65 4.82 -7.55
C SER A 80 -5.44 5.36 -8.96
N PHE A 81 -5.43 4.47 -9.95
CA PHE A 81 -5.37 4.84 -11.37
C PHE A 81 -6.75 4.95 -12.03
N SER A 82 -7.84 4.76 -11.28
CA SER A 82 -9.21 4.74 -11.82
C SER A 82 -10.02 5.97 -11.37
N PRO A 83 -10.65 6.74 -12.29
CA PRO A 83 -10.52 6.68 -13.76
C PRO A 83 -9.19 7.30 -14.28
N GLU A 84 -8.49 8.04 -13.42
CA GLU A 84 -7.19 8.65 -13.66
C GLU A 84 -6.34 8.55 -12.39
N LEU A 85 -5.04 8.89 -12.47
CA LEU A 85 -4.18 8.86 -11.29
C LEU A 85 -4.63 9.88 -10.25
N LYS A 86 -5.10 9.39 -9.10
CA LYS A 86 -5.38 10.16 -7.89
C LYS A 86 -4.43 9.74 -6.77
N VAL A 87 -3.96 10.71 -5.99
CA VAL A 87 -3.05 10.50 -4.87
C VAL A 87 -3.63 11.13 -3.61
N PHE A 88 -3.85 10.30 -2.59
CA PHE A 88 -4.47 10.66 -1.32
C PHE A 88 -3.40 10.73 -0.23
N ARG A 89 -3.00 11.96 0.08
CA ARG A 89 -1.95 12.24 1.06
C ARG A 89 -2.53 12.33 2.47
N TRP A 90 -1.65 12.25 3.46
CA TRP A 90 -2.02 12.45 4.85
C TRP A 90 -2.75 13.78 5.07
N THR A 91 -3.87 13.71 5.81
CA THR A 91 -4.72 14.86 6.11
C THR A 91 -4.26 15.68 7.31
N GLY A 92 -3.35 15.15 8.14
CA GLY A 92 -3.01 15.73 9.44
C GLY A 92 -3.99 15.42 10.57
N ARG A 93 -5.07 14.66 10.33
CA ARG A 93 -6.13 14.41 11.33
C ARG A 93 -5.72 13.37 12.40
N ASN A 94 -4.97 12.35 12.03
CA ASN A 94 -4.49 11.29 12.91
C ASN A 94 -3.25 10.60 12.32
N ASP A 95 -2.58 9.74 13.11
CA ASP A 95 -1.35 9.04 12.70
C ASP A 95 -1.57 7.54 12.41
N PHE A 96 -2.78 7.15 12.00
CA PHE A 96 -3.15 5.75 11.77
C PHE A 96 -2.75 5.26 10.37
N PHE A 97 -1.47 5.40 10.02
CA PHE A 97 -0.98 5.18 8.64
C PHE A 97 -1.01 3.72 8.21
N MET A 98 -0.38 2.83 8.96
CA MET A 98 -0.30 1.40 8.62
C MET A 98 -0.29 0.55 9.87
N LYS A 99 -0.87 -0.64 9.80
CA LYS A 99 -0.78 -1.67 10.83
C LYS A 99 -0.85 -3.03 10.16
N GLY A 100 -0.03 -3.97 10.60
CA GLY A 100 -0.02 -5.31 10.03
C GLY A 100 0.10 -6.38 11.10
N ASP A 101 -0.50 -7.52 10.87
CA ASP A 101 -0.25 -8.78 11.56
C ASP A 101 -0.20 -9.93 10.54
N VAL A 102 -0.19 -11.18 11.02
CA VAL A 102 -0.05 -12.35 10.14
C VAL A 102 -1.26 -12.57 9.22
N ASP A 103 -2.42 -12.01 9.57
CA ASP A 103 -3.69 -12.25 8.91
C ASP A 103 -4.21 -11.02 8.14
N LEU A 104 -3.73 -9.82 8.48
CA LEU A 104 -4.24 -8.57 7.90
C LEU A 104 -3.16 -7.48 7.81
N LEU A 105 -3.02 -6.88 6.62
CA LEU A 105 -2.32 -5.62 6.42
C LEU A 105 -3.35 -4.50 6.21
N MET A 106 -3.23 -3.41 6.96
CA MET A 106 -4.14 -2.27 6.94
C MET A 106 -3.37 -0.98 6.69
N LEU A 107 -3.92 -0.09 5.87
CA LEU A 107 -3.40 1.23 5.59
C LEU A 107 -4.51 2.29 5.68
N GLY A 108 -4.27 3.32 6.49
CA GLY A 108 -5.19 4.43 6.74
C GLY A 108 -6.36 4.03 7.63
N GLY A 109 -6.58 4.73 8.73
CA GLY A 109 -7.65 4.43 9.70
C GLY A 109 -8.46 5.67 10.10
N GLY A 110 -9.05 5.61 11.30
CA GLY A 110 -9.78 6.72 11.93
C GLY A 110 -11.31 6.61 11.88
N SER A 111 -11.87 5.94 10.87
CA SER A 111 -13.33 5.82 10.67
C SER A 111 -13.92 4.45 11.05
N GLY A 112 -13.15 3.58 11.71
CA GLY A 112 -13.53 2.18 11.97
C GLY A 112 -13.38 1.25 10.75
N ARG A 113 -13.01 1.78 9.59
CA ARG A 113 -12.60 1.06 8.39
C ARG A 113 -11.22 1.51 7.93
N PHE A 114 -10.69 0.84 6.91
CA PHE A 114 -9.35 1.12 6.40
C PHE A 114 -9.36 1.66 4.98
N GLY A 115 -8.44 2.59 4.70
CA GLY A 115 -8.22 3.14 3.36
C GLY A 115 -7.89 2.05 2.34
N LEU A 116 -7.08 1.09 2.77
CA LEU A 116 -6.75 -0.14 2.04
C LEU A 116 -6.48 -1.25 3.06
N TRP A 117 -6.99 -2.46 2.82
CA TRP A 117 -6.61 -3.65 3.57
C TRP A 117 -6.41 -4.87 2.65
N LEU A 118 -5.59 -5.82 3.09
CA LEU A 118 -5.28 -7.07 2.41
C LEU A 118 -5.27 -8.22 3.42
N ASP A 119 -5.86 -9.36 3.07
CA ASP A 119 -5.84 -10.57 3.88
C ASP A 119 -4.46 -11.27 3.88
N GLY A 120 -4.28 -12.21 4.82
CA GLY A 120 -3.02 -12.93 5.03
C GLY A 120 -2.60 -13.79 3.83
N ASP A 121 -3.56 -14.19 3.02
CA ASP A 121 -3.34 -14.94 1.79
C ASP A 121 -3.15 -14.03 0.57
N LEU A 122 -3.21 -12.70 0.71
CA LEU A 122 -3.11 -11.72 -0.38
C LEU A 122 -4.06 -11.98 -1.56
N HIS A 123 -5.21 -12.62 -1.32
CA HIS A 123 -6.22 -12.91 -2.34
C HIS A 123 -7.36 -11.89 -2.30
N HIS A 124 -7.76 -11.47 -1.10
CA HIS A 124 -8.82 -10.49 -0.90
C HIS A 124 -8.28 -9.23 -0.27
N GLY A 125 -8.89 -8.12 -0.66
CA GLY A 125 -8.69 -6.86 0.00
C GLY A 125 -9.91 -5.99 -0.11
N GLY A 126 -9.81 -4.83 0.51
CA GLY A 126 -10.84 -3.83 0.40
C GLY A 126 -10.30 -2.43 0.62
N SER A 127 -11.13 -1.47 0.26
CA SER A 127 -10.83 -0.06 0.36
C SER A 127 -12.09 0.69 0.77
N HIS A 128 -11.94 1.60 1.72
CA HIS A 128 -13.02 2.47 2.16
C HIS A 128 -12.49 3.89 2.36
N HIS A 129 -13.42 4.83 2.56
CA HIS A 129 -13.06 6.13 3.09
C HIS A 129 -12.45 6.02 4.50
N CYS A 130 -11.33 6.71 4.70
CA CYS A 130 -10.66 6.84 6.00
C CYS A 130 -10.26 8.28 6.29
N GLU A 131 -10.17 8.65 7.57
CA GLU A 131 -9.82 10.01 7.99
C GLU A 131 -8.33 10.34 7.76
N THR A 132 -7.46 9.32 7.79
CA THR A 132 -6.01 9.50 7.63
C THR A 132 -5.65 10.09 6.27
N PHE A 133 -6.35 9.69 5.20
CA PHE A 133 -6.04 10.07 3.82
C PHE A 133 -7.19 10.79 3.10
N ASP A 134 -8.40 10.81 3.68
CA ASP A 134 -9.62 11.33 3.03
C ASP A 134 -9.84 10.76 1.63
N ASN A 135 -9.46 9.49 1.44
CA ASN A 135 -9.56 8.82 0.16
C ASN A 135 -11.01 8.39 -0.14
N GLU A 136 -11.36 8.39 -1.41
CA GLU A 136 -12.47 7.58 -1.92
C GLU A 136 -12.04 6.11 -2.04
N THR A 137 -12.99 5.21 -2.29
CA THR A 137 -12.70 3.79 -2.56
C THR A 137 -11.72 3.68 -3.72
N LEU A 138 -10.60 2.98 -3.52
CA LEU A 138 -9.51 2.92 -4.48
C LEU A 138 -9.81 2.01 -5.69
N SER A 139 -10.75 1.09 -5.54
CA SER A 139 -11.22 0.18 -6.58
C SER A 139 -12.69 0.49 -6.95
N PRO A 140 -13.25 -0.09 -8.03
CA PRO A 140 -14.65 0.11 -8.41
C PRO A 140 -15.64 -0.35 -7.34
N ARG A 141 -15.21 -1.24 -6.43
CA ARG A 141 -15.99 -1.80 -5.33
C ARG A 141 -15.24 -1.65 -4.01
N GLU A 142 -15.94 -1.78 -2.89
CA GLU A 142 -15.29 -1.74 -1.58
C GLU A 142 -14.41 -2.97 -1.31
N GLU A 143 -14.75 -4.11 -1.92
CA GLU A 143 -13.96 -5.35 -1.85
C GLU A 143 -13.47 -5.73 -3.25
N PHE A 144 -12.26 -6.26 -3.33
CA PHE A 144 -11.62 -6.69 -4.57
C PHE A 144 -10.84 -7.99 -4.38
N CYS A 145 -10.69 -8.73 -5.48
CA CYS A 145 -9.79 -9.89 -5.55
C CYS A 145 -8.48 -9.46 -6.22
N VAL A 146 -7.36 -9.82 -5.61
CA VAL A 146 -6.02 -9.52 -6.12
C VAL A 146 -5.71 -10.46 -7.28
N GLN A 147 -5.34 -9.89 -8.43
CA GLN A 147 -4.77 -10.63 -9.56
C GLN A 147 -3.25 -10.68 -9.44
N ASP A 148 -2.62 -9.51 -9.32
CA ASP A 148 -1.17 -9.36 -9.14
C ASP A 148 -0.90 -8.36 -8.02
N LEU A 149 0.13 -8.62 -7.23
CA LEU A 149 0.63 -7.67 -6.24
C LEU A 149 2.15 -7.60 -6.31
N GLU A 150 2.68 -6.38 -6.31
CA GLU A 150 4.10 -6.09 -6.32
C GLU A 150 4.46 -5.16 -5.16
N VAL A 151 5.62 -5.40 -4.55
CA VAL A 151 6.26 -4.45 -3.64
C VAL A 151 7.59 -4.05 -4.25
N TRP A 152 7.73 -2.76 -4.49
CA TRP A 152 8.96 -2.13 -4.95
C TRP A 152 9.61 -1.37 -3.79
N GLY A 153 10.93 -1.31 -3.77
CA GLY A 153 11.66 -0.52 -2.78
C GLY A 153 13.09 -0.24 -3.22
N LEU A 154 13.87 0.34 -2.32
CA LEU A 154 15.29 0.61 -2.53
C LEU A 154 16.11 -0.60 -2.07
N ALA A 155 17.09 -1.00 -2.90
CA ALA A 155 18.02 -2.10 -2.59
C ALA A 155 19.18 -1.62 -1.69
#